data_AF-A0A356NY20-F1
#
_entry.id   AF-A0A356NY20-F1
#
_cell.length_a   1.000
_cell.length_b   1.000
_cell.length_c   1.000
_cell.angle_alpha   90.00
_cell.angle_beta   90.00
_cell.angle_gamma   90.00
#
_symmetry.space_group_name_H-M   'P 1'
#
loop_
_entity.id
_entity.type
_entity.pdbx_description
1 polymer ?
#
loop_
_entity_poly.entity_id
_entity_poly.type
_entity_poly.pdbx_seq_one_letter_code
_entity_poly.pdbx_strand_id
1 'polypeptide(L)' 'GLSYANATAFVSEKPQRQSLIDAYDMVVLQGVDPAAALKKVAKAEQEVFDEFFED' A
#
# COMPACT_ATOMS: atom_id res chain seq x y z
N GLY A 1 -8.48 11.66 -21.46
CA GLY A 1 -9.19 10.72 -20.56
C GLY A 1 -10.59 11.23 -20.34
N LEU A 2 -11.56 10.34 -20.15
CA LEU A 2 -12.92 10.72 -19.78
C LEU A 2 -12.88 11.42 -18.41
N SER A 3 -13.71 12.44 -18.19
CA SER A 3 -13.71 13.24 -16.95
C SER A 3 -13.98 12.45 -15.67
N TYR A 4 -14.50 11.22 -15.80
CA TYR A 4 -14.74 10.30 -14.69
C TYR A 4 -13.54 9.38 -14.38
N ALA A 5 -12.59 9.24 -15.31
CA ALA A 5 -11.47 8.33 -15.17
C ALA A 5 -10.35 9.00 -14.35
N ASN A 6 -10.45 8.90 -13.03
CA ASN A 6 -9.37 9.30 -12.11
C ASN A 6 -8.44 8.10 -11.90
N ALA A 7 -7.20 8.20 -12.40
CA ALA A 7 -6.14 7.26 -12.05
C ALA A 7 -5.46 7.73 -10.77
N THR A 8 -5.23 6.83 -9.83
CA THR A 8 -4.35 7.11 -8.68
C THR A 8 -2.91 7.12 -9.19
N ALA A 9 -2.18 8.21 -8.93
CA ALA A 9 -0.76 8.27 -9.24
C ALA A 9 0.01 7.50 -8.16
N PHE A 10 0.74 6.46 -8.56
CA PHE A 10 1.60 5.69 -7.69
C PHE A 10 3.05 6.14 -7.87
N VAL A 11 3.78 6.25 -6.76
CA VAL A 11 5.23 6.46 -6.76
C VAL A 11 5.92 5.20 -7.29
N SER A 12 5.47 4.04 -6.83
CA SER A 12 5.90 2.75 -7.34
C SER A 12 4.74 1.76 -7.20
N GLU A 13 4.00 1.58 -8.30
CA GLU A 13 2.73 0.85 -8.32
C GLU A 13 2.85 -0.60 -7.83
N LYS A 14 3.95 -1.27 -8.18
CA LYS A 14 4.16 -2.68 -7.83
C LYS A 14 4.29 -2.90 -6.31
N PRO A 15 5.24 -2.25 -5.60
CA PRO A 15 5.36 -2.42 -4.15
C PRO A 15 4.16 -1.85 -3.37
N GLN A 16 3.56 -0.74 -3.84
CA GLN A 16 2.38 -0.17 -3.18
C GLN A 16 1.16 -1.10 -3.30
N ARG A 17 0.93 -1.70 -4.48
CA ARG A 17 -0.13 -2.72 -4.65
C ARG A 17 0.11 -3.95 -3.79
N GLN A 18 1.34 -4.46 -3.78
CA GLN A 18 1.67 -5.67 -3.03
C GLN A 18 1.40 -5.48 -1.53
N SER A 19 1.73 -4.32 -0.99
CA SER A 19 1.51 -3.97 0.42
C SER A 19 0.03 -4.08 0.83
N LEU A 20 -0.90 -3.67 -0.04
CA LEU A 20 -2.33 -3.78 0.23
C LEU A 20 -2.84 -5.23 0.16
N ILE A 21 -2.32 -6.02 -0.77
CA ILE A 21 -2.64 -7.45 -0.88
C ILE A 21 -2.16 -8.19 0.37
N ASP A 22 -0.93 -7.90 0.81
CA ASP A 22 -0.34 -8.53 1.99
C ASP A 22 -1.16 -8.21 3.26
N ALA A 23 -1.65 -6.97 3.41
CA ALA A 23 -2.52 -6.61 4.52
C ALA A 23 -3.85 -7.38 4.51
N TYR A 24 -4.45 -7.53 3.33
CA TYR A 24 -5.66 -8.33 3.16
C TYR A 24 -5.43 -9.80 3.54
N ASP A 25 -4.35 -10.40 3.05
CA ASP A 25 -4.00 -11.79 3.35
C ASP A 25 -3.70 -11.99 4.85
N MET A 26 -3.05 -11.02 5.50
CA MET A 26 -2.85 -11.04 6.96
C MET A 26 -4.18 -11.10 7.73
N VAL A 27 -5.18 -10.34 7.31
CA VAL A 27 -6.50 -10.36 7.98
C VAL A 27 -7.25 -11.64 7.67
N VAL A 28 -7.37 -11.99 6.38
CA VAL A 28 -8.29 -13.05 5.91
C VAL A 28 -7.71 -14.44 6.13
N LEU A 29 -6.41 -14.63 5.92
CA LEU A 29 -5.76 -15.93 5.98
C LEU A 29 -5.07 -16.18 7.32
N GLN A 30 -4.57 -15.13 7.98
CA GLN A 30 -3.76 -15.25 9.20
C GLN A 30 -4.50 -14.79 10.46
N GLY A 31 -5.70 -14.21 10.34
CA GLY A 31 -6.50 -13.76 11.47
C GLY A 31 -5.91 -12.56 12.23
N VAL A 32 -5.02 -11.79 11.58
CA VAL A 32 -4.42 -10.59 12.16
C VAL A 32 -5.49 -9.51 12.29
N ASP A 33 -5.46 -8.76 13.40
CA ASP A 33 -6.31 -7.59 13.57
C ASP A 33 -6.12 -6.59 12.39
N PRO A 34 -7.19 -6.10 11.75
CA PRO A 34 -7.09 -5.21 10.60
C PRO A 34 -6.26 -3.94 10.85
N ALA A 35 -6.36 -3.34 12.04
CA ALA A 35 -5.60 -2.14 12.36
C ALA A 35 -4.09 -2.47 12.50
N ALA A 36 -3.75 -3.62 13.07
CA ALA A 36 -2.38 -4.09 13.15
C ALA A 36 -1.79 -4.41 11.76
N ALA A 37 -2.56 -5.08 10.88
CA ALA A 37 -2.15 -5.37 9.51
C ALA A 37 -1.88 -4.09 8.72
N LEU A 38 -2.81 -3.12 8.77
CA LEU A 38 -2.65 -1.82 8.12
C LEU A 38 -1.45 -1.04 8.65
N LYS A 39 -1.24 -1.00 9.97
CA LYS A 39 -0.09 -0.32 10.57
C LYS A 39 1.24 -0.90 10.10
N LYS A 40 1.31 -2.22 9.91
CA LYS A 40 2.51 -2.89 9.40
C LYS A 40 2.82 -2.49 7.96
N VAL A 41 1.82 -2.51 7.08
CA VAL A 41 2.05 -2.20 5.65
C VAL A 41 2.20 -0.70 5.39
N ALA A 42 1.59 0.16 6.22
CA ALA A 42 1.80 1.61 6.16
C ALA A 42 3.26 1.99 6.39
N LYS A 43 3.98 1.24 7.24
CA LYS A 43 5.42 1.44 7.42
C LYS A 43 6.20 1.10 6.14
N ALA A 44 5.87 -0.02 5.49
CA ALA A 44 6.51 -0.43 4.24
C ALA A 44 6.21 0.56 3.10
N GLU A 45 5.00 1.12 3.07
CA GLU A 45 4.63 2.16 2.12
C GLU A 45 5.40 3.48 2.38
N GLN A 46 5.63 3.83 3.64
CA GLN A 46 6.44 5.00 3.99
C GLN A 46 7.88 4.85 3.48
N GLU A 47 8.49 3.66 3.57
CA GLU A 47 9.84 3.41 3.05
C GLU A 47 9.92 3.66 1.53
N VAL A 48 8.86 3.33 0.77
CA VAL A 48 8.77 3.63 -0.69
C VAL A 48 8.68 5.13 -0.96
N PHE A 49 7.94 5.86 -0.13
CA PHE A 49 7.87 7.32 -0.24
C PHE A 49 9.19 7.98 0.15
N ASP A 50 9.83 7.52 1.22
CA ASP A 50 11.11 8.03 1.68
C ASP A 50 12.18 7.86 0.58
N GLU A 51 12.26 6.67 -0.05
CA GLU A 51 13.17 6.42 -1.18
C GLU A 51 12.92 7.36 -2.38
N PHE A 52 11.65 7.70 -2.64
CA PHE A 52 11.30 8.57 -3.77
C PHE A 52 11.52 10.06 -3.49
N PHE A 53 11.34 10.50 -2.24
CA PHE A 53 11.44 11.91 -1.84
C PHE A 53 12.80 12.29 -1.22
N GLU A 54 13.75 11.36 -1.10
CA GLU A 54 15.12 11.61 -0.61
C GLU A 54 16.01 12.45 -1.57
N ASP A 55 15.45 13.06 -2.62
CA ASP A 55 16.10 14.03 -3.54
C ASP A 55 15.78 15.51 -3.18
#